data_AF-A0AAE0S7W0-F1
#
_entry.id   AF-A0AAE0S7W0-F1
#
_cell.length_a   1.000
_cell.length_b   1.000
_cell.length_c   1.000
_cell.angle_alpha   90.00
_cell.angle_beta   90.00
_cell.angle_gamma   90.00
#
_symmetry.space_group_name_H-M   'P 1'
#
loop_
_entity.id
_entity.type
_entity.pdbx_description
1 polymer ?
#
loop_
_entity_poly.entity_id
_entity_poly.type
_entity_poly.pdbx_seq_one_letter_code
_entity_poly.pdbx_strand_id
1 'polypeptide(L)'
;MTTSQLIIGNLSLYSNRAACHLKLKNFIKCVEDCSRALMLLDPPVPQNAVSRCKAHVRRGTAYCELELYVEGLKDYEDALKIDPKNEALRADADRIRQVIQGSSES
;
A
#
# COMPACT_ATOMS: atom_id res chain seq x y z
N MET A 1 16.55 22.38 -13.04
CA MET A 1 15.60 21.31 -12.69
C MET A 1 14.72 21.81 -11.56
N THR A 2 13.40 21.86 -11.74
CA THR A 2 12.48 22.34 -10.71
C THR A 2 12.33 21.30 -9.60
N THR A 3 12.05 21.75 -8.38
CA THR A 3 11.78 20.90 -7.20
C THR A 3 10.68 19.85 -7.47
N SER A 4 9.69 20.20 -8.28
CA SER A 4 8.62 19.29 -8.72
C SER A 4 9.14 18.09 -9.52
N GLN A 5 10.12 18.28 -10.42
CA GLN A 5 10.68 17.18 -11.22
C GLN A 5 11.44 16.15 -10.37
N LEU A 6 12.15 16.62 -9.34
CA LEU A 6 12.87 15.77 -8.38
C LEU A 6 11.89 14.95 -7.52
N ILE A 7 10.81 15.56 -7.05
CA ILE A 7 9.79 14.87 -6.26
C ILE A 7 9.10 13.78 -7.10
N ILE A 8 8.74 14.08 -8.35
CA ILE A 8 8.12 13.11 -9.26
C ILE A 8 9.06 11.95 -9.58
N GLY A 9 10.35 12.24 -9.86
CA GLY A 9 11.36 11.21 -10.11
C GLY A 9 11.56 10.27 -8.92
N ASN A 10 11.63 10.83 -7.70
CA ASN A 10 11.74 10.05 -6.47
C ASN A 10 10.49 9.19 -6.22
N LEU A 11 9.29 9.73 -6.44
CA LEU A 11 8.04 8.99 -6.27
C LEU A 11 7.94 7.78 -7.20
N SER A 12 8.22 7.97 -8.49
CA SER A 12 8.20 6.87 -9.47
C SER A 12 9.24 5.80 -9.14
N LEU A 13 10.42 6.21 -8.64
CA LEU A 13 11.46 5.30 -8.19
C LEU A 13 10.99 4.43 -7.02
N TYR A 14 10.47 5.04 -5.95
CA TYR A 14 9.98 4.30 -4.78
C TYR A 14 8.83 3.36 -5.13
N SER A 15 7.86 3.82 -5.93
CA SER A 15 6.75 2.98 -6.39
C SER A 15 7.25 1.77 -7.19
N ASN A 16 8.15 1.97 -8.17
CA ASN A 16 8.65 0.87 -8.98
C ASN A 16 9.49 -0.11 -8.16
N ARG A 17 10.35 0.40 -7.28
CA ARG A 17 11.19 -0.41 -6.40
C ARG A 17 10.37 -1.24 -5.41
N ALA A 18 9.30 -0.66 -4.84
CA ALA A 18 8.35 -1.40 -4.01
C ALA A 18 7.69 -2.56 -4.78
N ALA A 19 7.28 -2.35 -6.04
CA ALA A 19 6.72 -3.42 -6.89
C ALA A 19 7.70 -4.59 -7.03
N CYS A 20 8.96 -4.28 -7.31
CA CYS A 20 10.02 -5.27 -7.46
C CYS A 20 10.26 -6.01 -6.14
N HIS A 21 10.32 -5.28 -5.01
CA HIS A 21 10.48 -5.90 -3.69
C HIS A 21 9.32 -6.83 -3.35
N LEU A 22 8.07 -6.45 -3.65
CA LEU A 22 6.90 -7.30 -3.43
C LEU A 22 6.99 -8.60 -4.25
N LYS A 23 7.34 -8.50 -5.54
CA LYS A 23 7.53 -9.69 -6.40
C LYS A 23 8.67 -10.59 -5.95
N LEU A 24 9.74 -10.00 -5.40
CA LEU A 24 10.90 -10.72 -4.87
C LEU A 24 10.70 -11.17 -3.42
N LYS A 25 9.50 -11.03 -2.84
CA LYS A 25 9.19 -11.35 -1.44
C LYS A 25 10.06 -10.63 -0.41
N ASN A 26 10.61 -9.47 -0.77
CA ASN A 26 11.35 -8.59 0.13
C ASN A 26 10.38 -7.65 0.84
N PHE A 27 9.48 -8.20 1.67
CA PHE A 27 8.33 -7.47 2.19
C PHE A 27 8.71 -6.26 3.05
N ILE A 28 9.73 -6.37 3.90
CA ILE A 28 10.22 -5.26 4.72
C ILE A 28 10.65 -4.06 3.85
N LYS A 29 11.42 -4.32 2.78
CA LYS A 29 11.85 -3.26 1.86
C LYS A 29 10.68 -2.69 1.04
N CYS A 30 9.69 -3.51 0.70
CA CYS A 30 8.45 -3.05 0.07
C CYS A 30 7.72 -2.06 0.99
N VAL A 31 7.60 -2.37 2.27
CA VAL A 31 6.96 -1.51 3.28
C VAL A 31 7.69 -0.17 3.42
N GLU A 32 9.02 -0.20 3.50
CA GLU A 32 9.84 1.01 3.59
C GLU A 32 9.64 1.92 2.37
N ASP A 33 9.70 1.36 1.16
CA ASP A 33 9.51 2.11 -0.08
C ASP A 33 8.11 2.68 -0.22
N CYS A 34 7.08 1.89 0.09
CA CYS A 34 5.70 2.37 0.05
C CYS A 34 5.47 3.49 1.08
N SER A 35 6.07 3.39 2.27
CA SER A 35 5.95 4.41 3.30
C SER A 35 6.60 5.72 2.88
N ARG A 36 7.80 5.67 2.27
CA ARG A 36 8.44 6.86 1.68
C ARG A 36 7.60 7.44 0.55
N ALA A 37 7.04 6.60 -0.32
CA ALA A 37 6.17 7.06 -1.39
C ALA A 37 4.94 7.80 -0.84
N LEU A 38 4.28 7.26 0.19
CA LEU A 38 3.12 7.89 0.83
C LEU A 38 3.47 9.23 1.50
N MET A 39 4.64 9.34 2.14
CA MET A 39 5.12 10.62 2.68
C MET A 39 5.30 11.70 1.61
N LEU A 40 5.76 11.32 0.41
CA LEU A 40 5.90 12.24 -0.72
C LEU A 40 4.57 12.58 -1.41
N LEU A 41 3.52 11.81 -1.13
CA LEU A 41 2.17 11.99 -1.66
C LEU A 41 1.27 12.80 -0.71
N ASP A 42 1.82 13.31 0.38
CA ASP A 42 1.14 14.22 1.30
C ASP A 42 1.40 15.69 0.88
N PRO A 43 0.38 16.55 0.78
CA PRO A 43 -1.03 16.30 1.10
C PRO A 43 -1.78 15.46 0.03
N PRO A 44 -2.83 14.73 0.44
CA PRO A 44 -3.65 13.95 -0.49
C PRO A 44 -4.44 14.86 -1.44
N VAL A 45 -4.16 14.75 -2.74
CA VAL A 45 -4.88 15.47 -3.80
C VAL A 45 -5.45 14.51 -4.86
N PRO A 46 -6.46 14.90 -5.65
CA PRO A 46 -7.02 14.03 -6.69
C PRO A 46 -5.98 13.53 -7.71
N GLN A 47 -5.01 14.37 -8.07
CA GLN A 47 -3.96 14.06 -9.04
C GLN A 47 -3.04 12.93 -8.59
N ASN A 48 -2.90 12.72 -7.27
CA ASN A 48 -2.00 11.73 -6.70
C ASN A 48 -2.75 10.53 -6.09
N ALA A 49 -4.07 10.49 -6.22
CA ALA A 49 -4.95 9.44 -5.68
C ALA A 49 -4.57 8.04 -6.18
N VAL A 50 -4.34 7.88 -7.49
CA VAL A 50 -3.95 6.57 -8.08
C VAL A 50 -2.63 6.08 -7.51
N SER A 51 -1.66 6.98 -7.31
CA SER A 51 -0.35 6.64 -6.74
C SER A 51 -0.47 6.26 -5.26
N ARG A 52 -1.28 6.98 -4.48
CA ARG A 52 -1.56 6.65 -3.07
C ARG A 52 -2.25 5.30 -2.95
N CYS A 53 -3.27 5.04 -3.77
CA CYS A 53 -3.98 3.75 -3.80
C CYS A 53 -2.98 2.60 -4.07
N LYS A 54 -2.13 2.72 -5.10
CA LYS A 54 -1.10 1.70 -5.39
C LYS A 54 -0.12 1.49 -4.24
N ALA A 55 0.31 2.56 -3.57
CA ALA A 55 1.24 2.46 -2.45
C ALA A 55 0.60 1.77 -1.24
N HIS A 56 -0.65 2.13 -0.89
CA HIS A 56 -1.42 1.47 0.15
C HIS A 56 -1.65 -0.02 -0.15
N VAL A 57 -2.12 -0.37 -1.36
CA VAL A 57 -2.32 -1.78 -1.73
C VAL A 57 -1.04 -2.60 -1.59
N ARG A 58 0.09 -2.10 -2.12
CA ARG A 58 1.37 -2.84 -2.05
C ARG A 58 1.90 -2.98 -0.63
N ARG A 59 1.77 -1.93 0.18
CA ARG A 59 2.18 -1.97 1.58
C ARG A 59 1.29 -2.90 2.39
N GLY A 60 -0.02 -2.84 2.16
CA GLY A 60 -1.00 -3.74 2.76
C GLY A 60 -0.72 -5.20 2.45
N THR A 61 -0.45 -5.53 1.18
CA THR A 61 -0.04 -6.89 0.78
C THR A 61 1.26 -7.31 1.47
N ALA A 62 2.27 -6.44 1.51
CA ALA A 62 3.54 -6.76 2.18
C ALA A 62 3.37 -6.97 3.69
N TYR A 63 2.49 -6.21 4.36
CA TYR A 63 2.16 -6.44 5.76
C TYR A 63 1.44 -7.77 5.98
N CYS A 64 0.46 -8.11 5.14
CA CYS A 64 -0.22 -9.41 5.21
C CYS A 64 0.74 -10.59 5.03
N GLU A 65 1.70 -10.50 4.11
CA GLU A 65 2.74 -11.52 3.91
C GLU A 65 3.74 -11.62 5.07
N LEU A 66 3.81 -10.58 5.92
CA LEU A 66 4.56 -10.57 7.18
C LEU A 66 3.68 -10.95 8.38
N GLU A 67 2.45 -11.41 8.14
CA GLU A 67 1.45 -11.74 9.17
C GLU A 67 1.03 -10.54 10.04
N LEU A 68 1.35 -9.31 9.60
CA LEU A 68 0.92 -8.05 10.19
C LEU A 68 -0.46 -7.66 9.65
N TYR A 69 -1.45 -8.50 9.93
CA TYR A 69 -2.77 -8.44 9.30
C TYR A 69 -3.55 -7.16 9.64
N VAL A 70 -3.39 -6.60 10.83
CA VAL A 70 -4.10 -5.39 11.26
C VAL A 70 -3.60 -4.17 10.47
N GLU A 71 -2.29 -4.03 10.34
CA GLU A 71 -1.64 -3.01 9.52
C GLU A 71 -1.99 -3.20 8.03
N GLY A 72 -1.97 -4.45 7.57
CA GLY A 72 -2.34 -4.81 6.20
C GLY A 72 -3.77 -4.42 5.85
N LEU A 73 -4.72 -4.76 6.73
CA LEU A 73 -6.14 -4.41 6.57
C LEU A 73 -6.35 -2.90 6.55
N LYS A 74 -5.68 -2.17 7.45
CA LYS A 74 -5.76 -0.70 7.49
C LYS A 74 -5.33 -0.07 6.16
N ASP A 75 -4.24 -0.55 5.57
CA ASP A 75 -3.78 -0.09 4.26
C ASP A 75 -4.77 -0.43 3.14
N TYR A 76 -5.39 -1.62 3.16
CA TYR A 76 -6.45 -1.95 2.21
C TYR A 76 -7.69 -1.06 2.36
N GLU A 77 -8.08 -0.72 3.58
CA GLU A 77 -9.18 0.21 3.84
C GLU A 77 -8.87 1.62 3.35
N ASP A 78 -7.65 2.11 3.57
CA ASP A 78 -7.21 3.41 3.05
C ASP A 78 -7.18 3.43 1.51
N ALA A 79 -6.79 2.33 0.87
CA ALA A 79 -6.90 2.17 -0.58
C ALA A 79 -8.36 2.13 -1.06
N LEU A 80 -9.27 1.43 -0.35
CA LEU A 80 -10.71 1.39 -0.68
C LEU A 80 -11.40 2.74 -0.52
N LYS A 81 -10.94 3.62 0.39
CA LYS A 81 -11.43 5.01 0.45
C LYS A 81 -11.11 5.79 -0.83
N ILE A 82 -10.03 5.43 -1.54
CA ILE A 82 -9.61 6.08 -2.80
C ILE A 82 -10.29 5.43 -4.00
N ASP A 83 -10.38 4.10 -4.03
CA ASP A 83 -11.03 3.33 -5.09
C ASP A 83 -12.09 2.36 -4.51
N PRO A 84 -13.28 2.87 -4.15
CA PRO A 84 -14.31 2.07 -3.48
C PRO A 84 -14.92 0.98 -4.37
N LYS A 85 -14.73 1.08 -5.69
CA LYS A 85 -15.29 0.15 -6.68
C LYS A 85 -14.36 -1.02 -6.97
N ASN A 86 -13.20 -1.08 -6.34
CA ASN A 86 -12.23 -2.15 -6.52
C ASN A 86 -12.68 -3.43 -5.80
N GLU A 87 -13.39 -4.29 -6.53
CA GLU A 87 -13.96 -5.52 -5.95
C GLU A 87 -12.91 -6.52 -5.51
N ALA A 88 -11.79 -6.61 -6.24
CA ALA A 88 -10.67 -7.47 -5.89
C ALA A 88 -10.05 -7.05 -4.55
N LEU A 89 -9.79 -5.75 -4.36
CA LEU A 89 -9.28 -5.21 -3.12
C LEU A 89 -10.26 -5.40 -1.95
N ARG A 90 -11.57 -5.24 -2.20
CA ARG A 90 -12.61 -5.50 -1.20
C ARG A 90 -12.58 -6.96 -0.76
N ALA A 91 -12.51 -7.90 -1.70
CA ALA A 91 -12.41 -9.32 -1.41
C ALA A 91 -11.13 -9.68 -0.64
N ASP A 92 -10.00 -9.04 -0.97
CA ASP A 92 -8.76 -9.20 -0.21
C ASP A 92 -8.90 -8.68 1.23
N ALA A 93 -9.49 -7.50 1.43
CA ALA A 93 -9.74 -6.95 2.77
C ALA A 93 -10.67 -7.84 3.60
N ASP A 94 -11.74 -8.36 2.99
CA ASP A 94 -12.68 -9.27 3.66
C ASP A 94 -12.00 -10.58 4.08
N ARG A 95 -11.11 -11.12 3.25
CA ARG A 95 -10.32 -12.31 3.61
C ARG A 95 -9.44 -12.04 4.84
N ILE A 96 -8.77 -10.89 4.88
CA ILE A 96 -7.92 -10.51 6.03
C ILE A 96 -8.76 -10.30 7.30
N ARG A 97 -9.97 -9.73 7.20
CA ARG A 97 -10.89 -9.62 8.35
C ARG A 97 -11.23 -10.98 8.96
N GLN A 98 -11.48 -11.99 8.12
CA GLN A 98 -11.77 -13.35 8.59
C GLN A 98 -10.54 -13.97 9.28
N VAL A 99 -9.33 -13.75 8.74
CA VAL A 99 -8.08 -14.22 9.38
C VAL A 99 -7.90 -13.62 10.77
N ILE A 100 -8.14 -12.32 10.91
CA ILE A 100 -8.05 -11.62 12.21
C ILE A 100 -9.06 -12.19 13.20
N GLN A 101 -10.32 -12.38 12.78
CA GLN A 101 -11.40 -12.90 13.64
C GLN A 101 -11.14 -14.35 14.08
N GLY A 102 -10.69 -15.22 13.16
CA GLY A 102 -10.35 -16.61 13.49
C GLY A 102 -9.13 -16.74 14.42
N SER A 103 -8.17 -15.81 14.32
CA SER A 103 -6.99 -15.79 15.20
C SER A 103 -7.32 -15.34 16.63
N SER A 104 -8.41 -14.61 16.84
CA SER A 104 -8.87 -14.21 18.18
C SER A 104 -9.67 -15.29 18.92
N GLU A 105 -10.07 -16.37 18.23
CA GLU A 105 -10.89 -17.45 18.78
C GLU A 105 -10.09 -18.74 19.09
N SER A 106 -8.76 -18.71 18.91
CA SER A 106 -7.84 -19.84 19.20
C SER A 106 -6.92 -19.55 20.39
#